data_AF-A0AAU7YGY8-F1
#
_entry.id   AF-A0AAU7YGY8-F1
#
_cell.length_a   1.000
_cell.length_b   1.000
_cell.length_c   1.000
_cell.angle_alpha   90.00
_cell.angle_beta   90.00
_cell.angle_gamma   90.00
#
_symmetry.space_group_name_H-M   'P 1'
#
loop_
_entity.id
_entity.type
_entity.pdbx_description
1 polymer ?
#
loop_
_entity_poly.entity_id
_entity_poly.type
_entity_poly.pdbx_seq_one_letter_code
_entity_poly.pdbx_strand_id
1 'polypeptide(L)'
;MSFEHILIYGITLLIGIKIFLLCRKRYKKRIRKVVFFKKALKEDWEEDREYNELYRAKKQKELLKRQEILHEKQKDIQVYKEDPEIVDIAKPVGKWTKMVMRGNGLMQRFAQLIHREGGQKGFWELFVKAQASTQGKHKGKGR
;
A
#
# COMPACT_ATOMS: atom_id res chain seq x y z
N MET A 1 55.15 -54.68 35.78
CA MET A 1 55.07 -53.61 34.75
C MET A 1 56.36 -52.82 34.79
N SER A 2 57.05 -52.71 33.66
CA SER A 2 58.32 -51.98 33.58
C SER A 2 58.07 -50.46 33.66
N PHE A 3 58.94 -49.73 34.35
CA PHE A 3 58.86 -48.28 34.61
C PHE A 3 58.59 -47.45 33.33
N GLU A 4 59.08 -47.91 32.19
CA GLU A 4 58.87 -47.31 30.87
C GLU A 4 57.39 -47.21 30.47
N HIS A 5 56.57 -48.20 30.85
CA HIS A 5 55.15 -48.20 30.51
C HIS A 5 54.41 -47.11 31.28
N ILE A 6 54.80 -46.87 32.54
CA ILE A 6 54.20 -45.82 33.39
C ILE A 6 54.49 -44.43 32.80
N LEU A 7 55.70 -44.20 32.28
CA LEU A 7 56.07 -42.95 31.62
C LEU A 7 55.27 -42.73 30.33
N ILE A 8 55.11 -43.77 29.51
CA ILE A 8 54.35 -43.70 28.24
C ILE A 8 52.86 -43.40 28.51
N TYR A 9 52.27 -44.05 29.52
CA TYR A 9 50.89 -43.78 29.94
C TYR A 9 50.71 -42.36 30.50
N GLY A 10 51.68 -41.84 31.25
CA GLY A 10 51.66 -40.47 31.76
C GLY A 10 51.67 -39.42 30.63
N ILE A 11 52.52 -39.62 29.62
CA ILE A 11 52.63 -38.71 28.47
C ILE A 11 51.35 -38.73 27.62
N THR A 12 50.82 -39.91 27.33
CA THR A 12 49.58 -40.06 26.55
C THR A 12 48.37 -39.45 27.25
N LEU A 13 48.29 -39.57 28.58
CA LEU A 13 47.21 -38.97 29.38
C LEU A 13 47.29 -37.44 29.38
N LEU A 14 48.49 -36.85 29.47
CA LEU A 14 48.69 -35.40 29.39
C LEU A 14 48.30 -34.83 28.00
N ILE A 15 48.62 -35.56 26.92
CA ILE A 15 48.22 -35.19 25.57
C ILE A 15 46.69 -35.23 25.43
N GLY A 16 46.05 -36.28 25.94
CA GLY A 16 44.59 -36.41 25.96
C GLY A 16 43.90 -35.25 26.68
N ILE A 17 44.41 -34.84 27.85
CA ILE A 17 43.88 -33.70 28.61
C ILE A 17 44.03 -32.39 27.83
N LYS A 18 45.18 -32.14 27.20
CA LYS A 18 45.39 -30.93 26.38
C LYS A 18 44.41 -30.84 25.22
N ILE A 19 44.20 -31.94 24.49
CA ILE A 19 43.24 -32.01 23.38
C ILE A 19 41.81 -31.78 23.88
N PHE A 20 41.44 -32.40 25.00
CA PHE A 20 40.13 -32.22 25.62
C PHE A 20 39.84 -30.77 25.99
N LEU A 21 40.80 -30.08 26.61
CA LEU A 21 40.67 -28.66 26.97
C LEU A 21 40.56 -27.76 25.72
N LEU A 22 41.30 -28.06 24.66
CA LEU A 22 41.23 -27.34 23.38
C LEU A 22 39.86 -27.52 22.71
N CYS A 23 39.33 -28.74 22.66
CA CYS A 23 37.99 -29.03 22.14
C CYS A 23 36.91 -28.32 22.97
N ARG A 24 37.01 -28.34 24.31
CA ARG A 24 36.07 -27.64 25.21
C ARG A 24 36.05 -26.14 24.95
N LYS A 25 37.22 -25.52 24.73
CA LYS A 25 37.34 -24.08 24.42
C LYS A 25 36.66 -23.74 23.08
N ARG A 26 36.87 -24.56 22.04
CA ARG A 26 36.24 -24.36 20.72
C ARG A 26 34.73 -24.58 20.77
N TYR A 27 34.26 -25.60 21.47
CA TYR A 27 32.84 -25.91 21.62
C TYR A 27 32.09 -24.78 22.33
N LYS A 28 32.64 -24.25 23.45
CA LYS A 28 32.05 -23.12 24.18
C LYS A 28 31.94 -21.85 23.33
N LYS A 29 32.91 -21.58 22.46
CA LYS A 29 32.90 -20.42 21.54
C LYS A 29 31.83 -20.57 20.46
N ARG A 30 31.64 -21.78 19.91
CA ARG A 30 30.58 -22.06 18.92
C ARG A 30 29.19 -21.95 19.53
N ILE A 31 28.97 -22.51 20.72
CA ILE A 31 27.66 -22.41 21.41
C ILE A 31 27.30 -20.96 21.68
N ARG A 32 28.22 -20.15 22.23
CA ARG A 32 27.94 -18.71 22.43
C ARG A 32 27.51 -18.05 21.14
N LYS A 33 28.25 -18.24 20.05
CA LYS A 33 27.94 -17.60 18.77
C LYS A 33 26.53 -17.98 18.27
N VAL A 34 26.13 -19.24 18.39
CA VAL A 34 24.80 -19.71 17.97
C VAL A 34 23.69 -19.18 18.88
N VAL A 35 23.90 -19.18 20.21
CA VAL A 35 22.89 -18.68 21.17
C VAL A 35 22.67 -17.18 21.01
N PHE A 36 23.74 -16.40 20.86
CA PHE A 36 23.64 -14.96 20.60
C PHE A 36 22.92 -14.67 19.28
N PHE A 37 23.26 -15.38 18.20
CA PHE A 37 22.60 -15.19 16.90
C PHE A 37 21.12 -15.54 16.95
N LYS A 38 20.75 -16.60 17.68
CA LYS A 38 19.35 -17.02 17.82
C LYS A 38 18.53 -16.00 18.62
N LYS A 39 19.15 -15.31 19.58
CA LYS A 39 18.49 -14.27 20.37
C LYS A 39 18.27 -12.99 19.56
N ALA A 40 19.32 -12.50 18.88
CA ALA A 40 19.23 -11.33 18.01
C ALA A 40 18.23 -11.52 16.88
N LEU A 41 18.26 -12.69 16.22
CA LEU A 41 17.30 -13.01 15.17
C LEU A 41 15.86 -12.96 15.70
N LYS A 42 15.62 -13.49 16.91
CA LYS A 42 14.27 -13.54 17.49
C LYS A 42 13.75 -12.14 17.86
N GLU A 43 14.61 -11.26 18.35
CA GLU A 43 14.28 -9.84 18.60
C GLU A 43 13.91 -9.13 17.28
N ASP A 44 14.69 -9.29 16.22
CA ASP A 44 14.37 -8.72 14.89
C ASP A 44 13.00 -9.21 14.35
N TRP A 45 12.69 -10.51 14.49
CA TRP A 45 11.39 -11.07 14.08
C TRP A 45 10.20 -10.54 14.90
N GLU A 46 10.41 -10.21 16.18
CA GLU A 46 9.39 -9.64 17.05
C GLU A 46 9.13 -8.16 16.73
N GLU A 47 10.17 -7.37 16.47
CA GLU A 47 10.05 -5.97 16.04
C GLU A 47 9.34 -5.82 14.68
N ASP A 48 9.69 -6.66 13.70
CA ASP A 48 9.03 -6.66 12.38
C ASP A 48 7.54 -7.00 12.48
N ARG A 49 7.17 -7.87 13.42
CA ARG A 49 5.77 -8.26 13.65
C ARG A 49 4.97 -7.11 14.24
N GLU A 50 5.50 -6.46 15.28
CA GLU A 50 4.85 -5.32 15.94
C GLU A 50 4.68 -4.14 14.97
N TYR A 51 5.70 -3.86 14.15
CA TYR A 51 5.63 -2.84 13.10
C TYR A 51 4.53 -3.13 12.07
N ASN A 52 4.39 -4.39 11.64
CA ASN A 52 3.37 -4.81 10.68
C ASN A 52 1.95 -4.70 11.25
N GLU A 53 1.77 -5.04 12.53
CA GLU A 53 0.49 -4.92 13.23
C GLU A 53 0.07 -3.44 13.38
N LEU A 54 1.00 -2.56 13.78
CA LEU A 54 0.77 -1.11 13.85
C LEU A 54 0.42 -0.52 12.48
N TYR A 55 1.13 -0.94 11.43
CA TYR A 55 0.86 -0.50 10.06
C TYR A 55 -0.55 -0.89 9.61
N ARG A 56 -0.98 -2.13 9.86
CA ARG A 56 -2.33 -2.62 9.54
C ARG A 56 -3.41 -1.84 10.29
N ALA A 57 -3.23 -1.59 11.58
CA ALA A 57 -4.15 -0.82 12.38
C ALA A 57 -4.29 0.64 11.89
N LYS A 58 -3.17 1.28 11.51
CA LYS A 58 -3.18 2.62 10.93
C LYS A 58 -3.93 2.66 9.59
N LYS A 59 -3.70 1.68 8.73
CA LYS A 59 -4.38 1.55 7.43
C LYS A 59 -5.89 1.36 7.59
N GLN A 60 -6.33 0.56 8.55
CA GLN A 60 -7.76 0.39 8.86
C GLN A 60 -8.39 1.70 9.37
N LYS A 61 -7.73 2.44 10.26
CA LYS A 61 -8.21 3.75 10.73
C LYS A 61 -8.34 4.76 9.59
N GLU A 62 -7.40 4.79 8.63
CA GLU A 62 -7.50 5.65 7.45
C GLU A 62 -8.69 5.29 6.56
N LEU A 63 -8.99 4.01 6.39
CA LEU A 63 -10.16 3.55 5.62
C LEU A 63 -11.47 4.00 6.28
N LEU A 64 -11.59 3.85 7.60
CA LEU A 64 -12.76 4.31 8.36
C LEU A 64 -12.94 5.82 8.24
N LYS A 65 -11.87 6.62 8.42
CA LYS A 65 -11.92 8.07 8.22
C LYS A 65 -12.35 8.47 6.81
N ARG A 66 -11.89 7.76 5.77
CA ARG A 66 -12.36 8.00 4.40
C ARG A 66 -13.84 7.72 4.25
N GLN A 67 -14.35 6.65 4.84
CA GLN A 67 -15.79 6.34 4.82
C GLN A 67 -16.61 7.40 5.57
N GLU A 68 -16.16 7.86 6.74
CA GLU A 68 -16.82 8.93 7.50
C GLU A 68 -16.88 10.24 6.70
N ILE A 69 -15.77 10.66 6.06
CA ILE A 69 -15.74 11.86 5.21
C ILE A 69 -16.69 11.73 4.02
N LEU A 70 -16.77 10.54 3.41
CA LEU A 70 -17.73 10.29 2.33
C LEU A 70 -19.17 10.39 2.84
N HIS A 71 -19.45 9.84 4.03
CA HIS A 71 -20.77 9.87 4.63
C HIS A 71 -21.19 11.27 5.09
N GLU A 72 -20.27 12.09 5.60
CA GLU A 72 -20.51 13.51 5.92
C GLU A 72 -20.80 14.31 4.65
N LYS A 73 -20.00 14.13 3.58
CA LYS A 73 -20.27 14.76 2.29
C LYS A 73 -21.63 14.39 1.71
N GLN A 74 -22.11 13.18 2.00
CA GLN A 74 -23.41 12.70 1.54
C GLN A 74 -24.57 13.25 2.38
N LYS A 75 -24.34 13.67 3.63
CA LYS A 75 -25.36 14.32 4.48
C LYS A 75 -25.58 15.81 4.13
N ASP A 76 -24.54 16.51 3.67
CA ASP A 76 -24.61 17.92 3.28
C ASP A 76 -25.16 18.14 1.86
N ILE A 77 -25.11 17.10 1.02
CA ILE A 77 -25.86 17.09 -0.23
C ILE A 77 -27.30 16.73 0.16
N GLN A 78 -28.21 17.70 0.18
CA GLN A 78 -29.64 17.40 0.08
C GLN A 78 -29.85 16.60 -1.20
N VAL A 79 -29.76 15.28 -1.09
CA VAL A 79 -30.07 14.34 -2.14
C VAL A 79 -31.53 14.61 -2.49
N TYR A 80 -31.77 15.15 -3.69
CA TYR A 80 -33.07 15.11 -4.33
C TYR A 80 -33.53 13.65 -4.25
N LYS A 81 -34.51 13.35 -3.38
CA LYS A 81 -35.14 12.02 -3.23
C LYS A 81 -36.11 11.77 -4.39
N GLU A 82 -35.67 12.04 -5.59
CA GLU A 82 -36.27 11.45 -6.77
C GLU A 82 -35.31 10.33 -7.10
N ASP A 83 -35.62 9.10 -6.67
CA ASP A 83 -34.98 7.90 -7.20
C ASP A 83 -35.32 7.89 -8.69
N PRO A 84 -34.45 8.38 -9.60
CA PRO A 84 -34.79 8.42 -10.99
C PRO A 84 -34.58 7.00 -11.47
N GLU A 85 -35.66 6.25 -11.65
CA GLU A 85 -35.60 4.96 -12.32
C GLU A 85 -35.02 5.23 -13.71
N ILE A 86 -33.77 4.81 -13.94
CA ILE A 86 -33.13 4.93 -15.25
C ILE A 86 -33.83 3.92 -16.15
N VAL A 87 -34.93 4.34 -16.77
CA VAL A 87 -35.78 3.49 -17.61
C VAL A 87 -34.99 2.98 -18.82
N ASP A 88 -34.13 3.82 -19.41
CA ASP A 88 -33.26 3.42 -20.52
C ASP A 88 -32.07 4.38 -20.71
N ILE A 89 -30.98 3.88 -21.29
CA ILE A 89 -29.85 4.70 -21.74
C ILE A 89 -30.01 4.93 -23.24
N ALA A 90 -30.49 6.12 -23.61
CA ALA A 90 -30.69 6.48 -25.01
C ALA A 90 -29.37 6.40 -25.79
N LYS A 91 -29.36 5.60 -26.86
CA LYS A 91 -28.22 5.57 -27.80
C LYS A 91 -28.11 6.93 -28.50
N PRO A 92 -26.90 7.49 -28.64
CA PRO A 92 -26.71 8.75 -29.35
C PRO A 92 -27.17 8.62 -30.81
N VAL A 93 -28.22 9.36 -31.15
CA VAL A 93 -28.75 9.46 -32.52
C VAL A 93 -28.07 10.63 -33.22
N GLY A 94 -27.49 10.37 -34.39
CA GLY A 94 -26.80 11.39 -35.21
C GLY A 94 -25.28 11.43 -35.04
N LYS A 95 -24.59 11.92 -36.08
CA LYS A 95 -23.12 12.01 -36.13
C LYS A 95 -22.57 12.97 -35.05
N TRP A 96 -23.23 14.11 -34.85
CA TRP A 96 -22.86 15.10 -33.83
C TRP A 96 -22.98 14.57 -32.41
N THR A 97 -24.10 13.96 -32.05
CA THR A 97 -24.33 13.39 -30.71
C THR A 97 -23.29 12.31 -30.39
N LYS A 98 -22.98 11.44 -31.37
CA LYS A 98 -21.92 10.44 -31.24
C LYS A 98 -20.55 11.08 -31.05
N MET A 99 -20.24 12.15 -31.78
CA MET A 99 -18.96 12.87 -31.67
C MET A 99 -18.82 13.57 -30.30
N VAL A 100 -19.89 14.20 -29.80
CA VAL A 100 -19.90 14.90 -28.50
C VAL A 100 -19.82 13.91 -27.33
N MET A 101 -20.54 12.79 -27.41
CA MET A 101 -20.47 11.74 -26.39
C MET A 101 -19.16 10.95 -26.43
N ARG A 102 -18.56 10.73 -27.61
CA ARG A 102 -17.23 10.13 -27.76
C ARG A 102 -16.10 11.14 -27.49
N GLY A 103 -16.39 12.44 -27.47
CA GLY A 103 -15.42 13.48 -27.23
C GLY A 103 -14.95 13.45 -25.79
N ASN A 104 -13.74 12.94 -25.56
CA ASN A 104 -13.16 12.55 -24.26
C ASN A 104 -13.15 13.63 -23.14
N GLY A 105 -13.58 14.87 -23.40
CA GLY A 105 -13.50 15.96 -22.43
C GLY A 105 -14.78 16.79 -22.24
N LEU A 106 -15.73 16.78 -23.18
CA LEU A 106 -16.91 17.66 -23.07
C LEU A 106 -17.86 17.16 -21.99
N MET A 107 -18.27 15.89 -22.06
CA MET A 107 -19.17 15.33 -21.05
C MET A 107 -18.54 15.30 -19.66
N GLN A 108 -17.24 15.03 -19.56
CA GLN A 108 -16.53 15.07 -18.28
C GLN A 108 -16.55 16.48 -17.67
N ARG A 109 -16.28 17.52 -18.46
CA ARG A 109 -16.33 18.90 -17.98
C ARG A 109 -17.75 19.38 -17.71
N PHE A 110 -18.69 18.93 -18.51
CA PHE A 110 -20.10 19.25 -18.31
C PHE A 110 -20.60 18.65 -16.98
N ALA A 111 -20.29 17.39 -16.69
CA ALA A 111 -20.59 16.77 -15.40
C ALA A 111 -19.95 17.54 -14.23
N GLN A 112 -18.67 17.95 -14.36
CA GLN A 112 -18.01 18.77 -13.34
C GLN A 112 -18.69 20.12 -13.12
N LEU A 113 -19.20 20.75 -14.18
CA LEU A 113 -19.93 22.01 -14.11
C LEU A 113 -21.31 21.84 -13.48
N ILE A 114 -22.02 20.76 -13.79
CA ILE A 114 -23.30 20.42 -13.12
C ILE A 114 -23.08 20.23 -11.63
N HIS A 115 -22.03 19.51 -11.21
CA HIS A 115 -21.74 19.35 -9.79
C HIS A 115 -21.37 20.65 -9.06
N ARG A 116 -20.77 21.62 -9.75
CA ARG A 116 -20.33 22.89 -9.15
C ARG A 116 -21.37 23.99 -9.19
N GLU A 117 -22.10 24.10 -10.30
CA GLU A 117 -22.96 25.24 -10.63
C GLU A 117 -24.40 24.81 -10.99
N GLY A 118 -24.73 23.51 -10.91
CA GLY A 118 -26.04 22.96 -11.30
C GLY A 118 -27.23 23.47 -10.49
N GLY A 119 -27.01 23.90 -9.25
CA GLY A 119 -28.06 24.51 -8.43
C GLY A 119 -28.34 25.99 -8.75
N GLN A 120 -27.47 26.65 -9.52
CA GLN A 120 -27.57 28.08 -9.80
C GLN A 120 -27.82 28.39 -11.28
N LYS A 121 -27.47 27.47 -12.19
CA LYS A 121 -27.50 27.70 -13.64
C LYS A 121 -28.28 26.65 -14.38
N GLY A 122 -28.93 27.08 -15.46
CA GLY A 122 -29.68 26.20 -16.34
C GLY A 122 -28.78 25.24 -17.13
N PHE A 123 -29.34 24.09 -17.51
CA PHE A 123 -28.67 23.07 -18.32
C PHE A 123 -27.94 23.65 -19.54
N TRP A 124 -28.62 24.51 -20.31
CA TRP A 124 -28.07 25.11 -21.53
C TRP A 124 -26.89 26.05 -21.27
N GLU A 125 -26.93 26.81 -20.18
CA GLU A 125 -25.83 27.71 -19.80
C GLU A 125 -24.58 26.92 -19.44
N LEU A 126 -24.74 25.83 -18.67
CA LEU A 126 -23.66 24.92 -18.30
C LEU A 126 -23.09 24.19 -19.52
N PHE A 127 -23.97 23.84 -20.48
CA PHE A 127 -23.56 23.13 -21.69
C PHE A 127 -22.71 24.01 -22.61
N VAL A 128 -23.16 25.26 -22.84
CA VAL A 128 -22.41 26.25 -23.62
C VAL A 128 -21.06 26.55 -22.95
N LYS A 129 -21.04 26.69 -21.63
CA LYS A 129 -19.81 26.90 -20.85
C LYS A 129 -18.84 25.71 -20.96
N ALA A 130 -19.35 24.47 -20.89
CA ALA A 130 -18.55 23.27 -21.09
C ALA A 130 -17.93 23.24 -22.49
N GLN A 131 -18.74 23.50 -23.52
CA GLN A 131 -18.31 23.53 -24.92
C GLN A 131 -17.20 24.59 -25.15
N ALA A 132 -17.41 25.83 -24.71
CA ALA A 132 -16.42 26.90 -24.81
C ALA A 132 -15.10 26.53 -24.13
N SER A 133 -15.17 25.89 -22.95
CA SER A 133 -13.99 25.46 -22.21
C SER A 133 -13.19 24.38 -22.94
N THR A 134 -13.85 23.50 -23.69
CA THR A 134 -13.20 22.41 -24.44
C THR A 134 -12.55 22.88 -25.74
N GLN A 135 -13.15 23.86 -26.43
CA GLN A 135 -12.64 24.37 -27.70
C GLN A 135 -11.29 25.09 -27.55
N GLY A 136 -11.02 25.72 -26.41
CA GLY A 136 -9.76 26.45 -26.17
C GLY A 136 -8.50 25.57 -26.04
N LYS A 137 -8.65 24.27 -25.77
CA LYS A 137 -7.50 23.40 -25.46
C LYS A 137 -6.68 22.95 -26.67
N HIS A 138 -7.17 23.15 -27.90
CA HIS A 138 -6.48 22.75 -29.14
C HIS A 138 -5.95 23.92 -29.97
N LYS A 139 -6.13 25.17 -29.52
CA LYS A 139 -5.68 26.36 -30.26
C LYS A 139 -4.19 26.71 -30.08
N GLY A 140 -3.43 25.93 -29.30
CA GLY A 140 -2.07 26.25 -28.88
C GLY A 140 -0.93 25.34 -29.37
N LYS A 141 -1.18 24.38 -30.27
CA LYS A 141 -0.11 23.63 -30.96
C LYS A 141 0.02 24.10 -32.41
N GLY A 142 0.39 25.37 -32.57
CA GLY A 142 0.97 25.88 -33.82
C GLY A 142 2.48 25.62 -33.80
N ARG A 143 3.01 25.17 -34.93
CA ARG A 143 4.44 25.13 -35.26
C ARG A 143 5.03 26.53 -35.27
#